data_AF-A0ABD6AVL4-F1
#
_entry.id   AF-A0ABD6AVL4-F1
#
_cell.length_a   1.000
_cell.length_b   1.000
_cell.length_c   1.000
_cell.angle_alpha   90.00
_cell.angle_beta   90.00
_cell.angle_gamma   90.00
#
_symmetry.space_group_name_H-M   'P 1'
#
loop_
_entity.id
_entity.type
_entity.pdbx_description
1 polymer ?
#
loop_
_entity_poly.entity_id
_entity_poly.type
_entity_poly.pdbx_seq_one_letter_code
_entity_poly.pdbx_strand_id
1 'polypeptide(L)'
;MIDGLSYDEDVRKVDPERNYRRGRFKKGWNDAVDGKEYGEETLRTLTWENLGWRIGSIVGEANEHRQQEVYSQLVKIQLDE
;
A
#
# COMPACT_ATOMS: atom_id res chain seq x y z
N MET A 1 13.10 1.33 -13.05
CA MET A 1 12.11 1.11 -11.97
C MET A 1 11.84 2.44 -11.32
N ILE A 2 10.59 2.74 -10.94
CA ILE A 2 10.30 3.91 -10.12
C ILE A 2 10.82 3.58 -8.72
N ASP A 3 11.73 4.41 -8.20
CA ASP A 3 12.27 4.24 -6.86
C ASP A 3 11.12 4.21 -5.85
N GLY A 4 11.15 3.26 -4.92
CA GLY A 4 10.04 3.06 -3.99
C GLY A 4 8.87 2.23 -4.52
N LEU A 5 9.00 1.51 -5.66
CA LEU A 5 8.05 0.45 -6.07
C LEU A 5 8.63 -0.98 -6.01
N SER A 6 9.93 -1.15 -5.80
CA SER A 6 10.57 -2.46 -5.66
C SER A 6 10.33 -3.09 -4.28
N TYR A 7 10.16 -4.40 -4.25
CA TYR A 7 10.04 -5.25 -3.07
C TYR A 7 10.69 -6.60 -3.37
N ASP A 8 11.21 -7.26 -2.33
CA ASP A 8 11.83 -8.58 -2.41
C ASP A 8 10.79 -9.70 -2.27
N GLU A 9 9.75 -9.46 -1.48
CA GLU A 9 8.70 -10.42 -1.18
C GLU A 9 7.31 -9.76 -1.21
N ASP A 10 6.31 -10.44 -1.78
CA ASP A 10 4.91 -10.04 -1.67
C ASP A 10 4.12 -11.00 -0.78
N VAL A 11 3.82 -10.54 0.44
CA VAL A 11 3.08 -11.33 1.42
C VAL A 11 1.60 -11.00 1.44
N ARG A 12 1.11 -10.03 0.64
CA ARG A 12 -0.28 -9.56 0.70
C ARG A 12 -1.30 -10.70 0.60
N LYS A 13 -1.02 -11.79 -0.14
CA LYS A 13 -1.90 -12.97 -0.28
C LYS A 13 -1.99 -13.80 1.00
N VAL A 14 -0.89 -13.95 1.75
CA VAL A 14 -0.81 -14.79 2.97
C VAL A 14 -0.75 -13.97 4.26
N ASP A 15 -0.81 -12.65 4.14
CA ASP A 15 -0.73 -11.69 5.24
C ASP A 15 -1.77 -12.03 6.34
N PRO A 16 -1.33 -12.25 7.60
CA PRO A 16 -2.24 -12.52 8.72
C PRO A 16 -3.24 -11.39 8.96
N GLU A 17 -2.96 -10.19 8.44
CA GLU A 17 -3.84 -9.02 8.52
C GLU A 17 -4.80 -8.93 7.33
N ARG A 18 -5.02 -10.02 6.58
CA ARG A 18 -5.94 -10.11 5.44
C ARG A 18 -7.37 -9.59 5.75
N ASN A 19 -7.81 -9.62 7.01
CA ASN A 19 -9.11 -9.07 7.42
C ASN A 19 -9.12 -7.53 7.57
N TYR A 20 -7.95 -6.89 7.66
CA TYR A 20 -7.77 -5.46 7.88
C TYR A 20 -7.10 -4.73 6.71
N ARG A 21 -6.94 -5.40 5.55
CA ARG A 21 -6.24 -4.90 4.35
C ARG A 21 -6.60 -3.48 3.95
N ARG A 22 -7.91 -3.18 3.88
CA ARG A 22 -8.40 -1.86 3.52
C ARG A 22 -7.95 -0.79 4.53
N GLY A 23 -8.05 -1.09 5.82
CA GLY A 23 -7.65 -0.17 6.88
C GLY A 23 -6.14 0.08 6.86
N ARG A 24 -5.35 -0.98 6.69
CA ARG A 24 -3.90 -0.94 6.53
C ARG A 24 -3.47 -0.13 5.31
N PHE A 25 -4.11 -0.35 4.17
CA PHE A 25 -3.86 0.42 2.95
C PHE A 25 -4.10 1.92 3.16
N LYS A 26 -5.27 2.30 3.72
CA LYS A 26 -5.59 3.71 4.01
C LYS A 26 -4.61 4.31 5.03
N LYS A 27 -4.25 3.54 6.06
CA LYS A 27 -3.24 3.96 7.04
C LYS A 27 -1.91 4.28 6.36
N GLY A 28 -1.39 3.37 5.54
CA GLY A 28 -0.13 3.59 4.83
C GLY A 28 -0.19 4.83 3.92
N TRP A 29 -1.30 5.00 3.20
CA TRP A 29 -1.49 6.19 2.35
C TRP A 29 -1.41 7.47 3.17
N ASN A 30 -2.14 7.55 4.29
CA ASN A 30 -2.13 8.73 5.14
C ASN A 30 -0.76 8.94 5.79
N ASP A 31 -0.10 7.88 6.25
CA ASP A 31 1.27 7.94 6.76
C ASP A 31 2.20 8.63 5.72
N ALA A 32 2.08 8.30 4.42
CA ALA A 32 2.87 8.94 3.37
C ALA A 32 2.51 10.41 3.15
N VAL A 33 1.21 10.75 3.13
CA VAL A 33 0.74 12.13 2.99
C VAL A 33 1.16 13.00 4.18
N ASP A 34 1.20 12.42 5.38
CA ASP A 34 1.65 13.07 6.61
C ASP A 34 3.19 13.19 6.68
N GLY A 35 3.92 12.72 5.66
CA GLY A 35 5.37 12.83 5.57
C GLY A 35 6.13 11.81 6.42
N LYS A 36 5.48 10.72 6.85
CA LYS A 36 6.18 9.64 7.56
C LYS A 36 7.01 8.83 6.58
N GLU A 37 8.27 8.61 6.92
CA GLU A 37 9.18 7.78 6.14
C GLU A 37 9.13 6.32 6.60
N TYR A 38 9.08 5.38 5.64
CA TYR A 38 9.23 3.97 5.92
C TYR A 38 10.66 3.55 5.56
N GLY A 39 11.33 2.86 6.48
CA GLY A 39 12.69 2.40 6.25
C GLY A 39 12.77 1.32 5.16
N GLU A 40 13.93 1.19 4.53
CA GLU A 40 14.16 0.19 3.47
C GLU A 40 13.78 -1.22 3.90
N GLU A 41 14.12 -1.63 5.13
CA GLU A 41 13.76 -2.95 5.65
C GLU A 41 12.25 -3.18 5.72
N THR A 42 11.49 -2.15 6.10
CA THR A 42 10.02 -2.21 6.08
C THR A 42 9.53 -2.37 4.64
N LEU A 43 10.12 -1.65 3.70
CA LEU A 43 9.71 -1.66 2.31
C LEU A 43 10.08 -2.96 1.56
N ARG A 44 11.07 -3.73 2.00
CA ARG A 44 11.44 -5.01 1.34
C ARG A 44 10.28 -6.00 1.23
N THR A 45 9.36 -6.00 2.20
CA THR A 45 8.18 -6.86 2.17
C THR A 45 6.95 -6.05 1.80
N LEU A 46 6.30 -6.42 0.69
CA LEU A 46 5.07 -5.79 0.24
C LEU A 46 3.90 -6.29 1.07
N THR A 47 3.38 -5.40 1.90
CA THR A 47 2.12 -5.54 2.65
C THR A 47 1.07 -4.58 2.10
N TRP A 48 -0.18 -4.68 2.56
CA TRP A 48 -1.20 -3.69 2.19
C TRP A 48 -0.91 -2.29 2.74
N GLU A 49 -0.30 -2.20 3.93
CA GLU A 49 0.11 -0.92 4.52
C GLU A 49 1.20 -0.24 3.67
N ASN A 50 2.29 -0.96 3.37
CA ASN A 50 3.39 -0.39 2.60
C ASN A 50 2.98 -0.09 1.16
N LEU A 51 2.09 -0.89 0.56
CA LEU A 51 1.50 -0.55 -0.74
C LEU A 51 0.72 0.77 -0.66
N GLY A 52 -0.09 0.96 0.38
CA GLY A 52 -0.77 2.23 0.63
C GLY A 52 0.20 3.41 0.72
N TRP A 53 1.29 3.22 1.48
CA TRP A 53 2.35 4.23 1.64
C TRP A 53 3.03 4.58 0.31
N ARG A 54 3.37 3.59 -0.51
CA ARG A 54 3.98 3.80 -1.83
C ARG A 54 3.06 4.59 -2.76
N ILE A 55 1.77 4.22 -2.81
CA ILE A 55 0.81 4.93 -3.65
C ILE A 55 0.56 6.35 -3.13
N GLY A 56 0.42 6.54 -1.81
CA GLY A 56 0.28 7.86 -1.20
C GLY A 56 1.47 8.78 -1.49
N SER A 57 2.68 8.23 -1.50
CA SER A 57 3.91 8.98 -1.85
C SER A 57 3.93 9.44 -3.31
N ILE A 58 3.26 8.72 -4.21
CA ILE A 58 3.20 9.06 -5.65
C ILE A 58 2.02 10.00 -5.94
N VAL A 59 0.85 9.72 -5.37
CA VAL A 59 -0.41 10.41 -5.70
C VAL A 59 -0.62 11.66 -4.83
N GLY A 60 -0.14 11.64 -3.59
CA GLY A 60 -0.38 12.69 -2.61
C GLY A 60 -1.77 12.64 -1.97
N GLU A 61 -2.24 13.79 -1.51
CA GLU A 61 -3.51 13.91 -0.78
C GLU A 61 -4.71 13.44 -1.62
N ALA A 62 -5.52 12.55 -1.05
CA ALA A 62 -6.73 12.04 -1.66
C ALA A 62 -7.80 11.77 -0.60
N ASN A 63 -9.05 12.07 -0.93
CA ASN A 63 -10.18 11.75 -0.05
C ASN A 63 -10.39 10.23 0.07
N GLU A 64 -11.13 9.82 1.09
CA GLU A 64 -11.36 8.41 1.39
C GLU A 64 -11.99 7.63 0.23
N HIS A 65 -12.87 8.28 -0.55
CA HIS A 65 -13.52 7.66 -1.70
C HIS A 65 -12.49 7.28 -2.77
N ARG A 66 -11.58 8.19 -3.13
CA ARG A 66 -10.52 7.90 -4.11
C ARG A 66 -9.54 6.85 -3.60
N GLN A 67 -9.16 6.91 -2.32
CA GLN A 67 -8.32 5.87 -1.71
C GLN A 67 -9.01 4.50 -1.80
N GLN A 68 -10.33 4.44 -1.59
CA GLN A 68 -11.13 3.22 -1.72
C GLN A 68 -11.21 2.70 -3.16
N GLU A 69 -11.35 3.58 -4.14
CA GLU A 69 -11.38 3.21 -5.56
C GLU A 69 -10.06 2.57 -5.98
N VAL A 70 -8.92 3.19 -5.63
CA VAL A 70 -7.59 2.67 -5.93
C VAL A 70 -7.36 1.32 -5.24
N TYR A 71 -7.68 1.22 -3.94
CA TYR A 71 -7.62 -0.05 -3.22
C TYR A 71 -8.41 -1.15 -3.93
N SER A 72 -9.63 -0.85 -4.38
CA SER A 72 -10.50 -1.83 -5.04
C SER A 72 -9.93 -2.30 -6.38
N GLN A 73 -9.24 -1.44 -7.13
CA GLN A 73 -8.55 -1.82 -8.36
C GLN A 73 -7.33 -2.71 -8.07
N LEU A 74 -6.52 -2.36 -7.06
CA LEU A 74 -5.34 -3.15 -6.67
C LEU A 74 -5.71 -4.54 -6.16
N VAL A 75 -6.85 -4.69 -5.46
CA VAL A 75 -7.38 -6.00 -5.08
C VAL A 75 -7.74 -6.84 -6.30
N LYS A 76 -8.40 -6.26 -7.31
CA LYS A 76 -8.75 -6.98 -8.55
C LYS A 76 -7.50 -7.49 -9.25
N ILE A 77 -6.51 -6.62 -9.44
CA ILE A 77 -5.22 -6.98 -10.06
C ILE A 77 -4.58 -8.16 -9.33
N GLN A 78 -4.50 -8.11 -7.99
CA GLN A 78 -3.91 -9.20 -7.20
C GLN A 78 -4.67 -10.55 -7.32
N LEU A 79 -5.98 -10.50 -7.56
CA LEU A 79 -6.80 -11.71 -7.71
C LEU A 79 -6.75 -12.28 -9.14
N ASP A 80 -6.40 -11.44 -10.11
CA ASP A 80 -6.22 -11.83 -11.52
C ASP A 80 -4.80 -12.35 -11.82
N GLU A 81 -3.87 -12.24 -10.86
CA GLU A 81 -2.51 -12.83 -10.83
C GLU A 81 -2.47 -14.23 -10.21
#